data_AF-A0AB35MUT6-F1
#
_entry.id   AF-A0AB35MUT6-F1
#
_cell.length_a   1.000
_cell.length_b   1.000
_cell.length_c   1.000
_cell.angle_alpha   90.00
_cell.angle_beta   90.00
_cell.angle_gamma   90.00
#
_symmetry.space_group_name_H-M   'P 1'
#
loop_
_entity.id
_entity.type
_entity.pdbx_description
1 polymer ?
#
loop_
_entity_poly.entity_id
_entity_poly.type
_entity_poly.pdbx_seq_one_letter_code
_entity_poly.pdbx_strand_id
1 'polypeptide(L)'
;MARKHDGIIWHLMDAPWWLSVVLSACIYFGLSYLLPSLAVDSNNFIFEAIAPNLPLMAPYFTFLFLLPAPIAFFKQYQRKRSYLKTNTQIKIQRNTSPLNHLTWIEFESYIGEYFKSQGYAVKQSFAQKSDGGVDIWLTKDSELSLVQCKHWKTRKVGVQILREMYGVMIANNASKMIIVTSGDFTSEAVTFSLDKRLWLVNGSELVHMIEDGRSFQNKPSISPQTHRAGVESMICPSCQSKLVMRVAKRGAKSGMSFYGCSTYPKCRYTCDC
;
A
#
# COMPACT_ATOMS: atom_id res chain seq x y z
N MET A 1 -15.48 6.14 -21.78
CA MET A 1 -14.35 6.55 -22.66
C MET A 1 -13.61 5.30 -23.09
N ALA A 2 -13.17 5.27 -24.34
CA ALA A 2 -12.81 4.09 -25.12
C ALA A 2 -11.73 3.17 -24.50
N ARG A 3 -11.93 1.85 -24.65
CA ARG A 3 -10.93 0.80 -24.44
C ARG A 3 -9.66 1.15 -25.24
N LYS A 4 -8.62 1.64 -24.57
CA LYS A 4 -7.32 1.79 -25.19
C LYS A 4 -6.70 0.40 -25.27
N HIS A 5 -6.34 -0.04 -26.47
CA HIS A 5 -5.75 -1.34 -26.72
C HIS A 5 -4.53 -1.55 -25.82
N ASP A 6 -4.59 -2.57 -24.95
CA ASP A 6 -3.52 -3.04 -24.08
C ASP A 6 -2.42 -3.71 -24.92
N GLY A 7 -1.69 -2.90 -25.69
CA GLY A 7 -0.53 -3.35 -26.45
C GLY A 7 0.65 -3.61 -25.51
N ILE A 8 1.48 -4.60 -25.83
CA ILE A 8 2.67 -4.97 -25.03
C ILE A 8 3.61 -3.76 -24.79
N ILE A 9 3.64 -2.83 -25.75
CA ILE A 9 4.41 -1.58 -25.69
C ILE A 9 3.92 -0.67 -24.56
N TRP A 10 2.59 -0.57 -24.33
CA TRP A 10 2.04 0.23 -23.24
C TRP A 10 2.42 -0.36 -21.87
N HIS A 11 2.38 -1.69 -21.73
CA HIS A 11 2.85 -2.36 -20.52
C HIS A 11 4.35 -2.15 -20.27
N LEU A 12 5.17 -2.14 -21.33
CA LEU A 12 6.60 -1.84 -21.24
C LEU A 12 6.91 -0.40 -20.80
N MET A 13 6.01 0.56 -21.07
CA MET A 13 6.18 1.96 -20.62
C MET A 13 5.94 2.14 -19.12
N ASP A 14 5.11 1.30 -18.50
CA ASP A 14 4.84 1.32 -17.06
C ASP A 14 5.71 0.32 -16.28
N ALA A 15 6.40 -0.57 -16.98
CA ALA A 15 7.39 -1.49 -16.43
C ALA A 15 8.71 -0.78 -16.09
N PRO A 16 9.61 -1.43 -15.31
CA PRO A 16 10.95 -0.92 -15.10
C PRO A 16 11.69 -0.72 -16.42
N TRP A 17 12.37 0.41 -16.60
CA TRP A 17 13.07 0.76 -17.85
C TRP A 17 14.07 -0.31 -18.32
N TRP A 18 14.69 -1.03 -17.39
CA TRP A 18 15.66 -2.07 -17.70
C TRP A 18 15.03 -3.26 -18.42
N LEU A 19 13.73 -3.51 -18.21
CA LEU A 19 13.02 -4.61 -18.88
C LEU A 19 12.99 -4.40 -20.39
N SER A 20 12.69 -3.19 -20.84
CA SER A 20 12.71 -2.81 -22.26
C SER A 20 14.10 -2.95 -22.86
N VAL A 21 15.15 -2.58 -22.12
CA VAL A 21 16.55 -2.74 -22.54
C VAL A 21 16.90 -4.23 -22.69
N VAL A 22 16.62 -5.06 -21.68
CA VAL A 22 16.89 -6.50 -21.72
C VAL A 22 16.11 -7.18 -22.85
N LEU A 23 14.83 -6.86 -22.99
CA LEU A 23 13.99 -7.40 -24.06
C LEU A 23 14.54 -7.03 -25.44
N SER A 24 14.96 -5.77 -25.64
CA SER A 24 15.57 -5.34 -26.90
C SER A 24 16.86 -6.10 -27.23
N ALA A 25 17.71 -6.35 -26.23
CA ALA A 25 18.94 -7.12 -26.38
C ALA A 25 18.66 -8.60 -26.72
N CYS A 26 17.68 -9.21 -26.06
CA CYS A 26 17.24 -10.58 -26.36
C CYS A 26 16.70 -10.71 -27.79
N ILE A 27 15.91 -9.74 -28.25
CA ILE A 27 15.36 -9.70 -29.61
C ILE A 27 16.48 -9.54 -30.64
N TYR A 28 17.45 -8.66 -30.39
CA TYR A 28 18.60 -8.47 -31.28
C TYR A 28 19.40 -9.77 -31.43
N PHE A 29 19.74 -10.41 -30.31
CA PHE A 29 20.49 -11.67 -30.31
C PHE A 29 19.70 -12.81 -30.99
N GLY A 30 18.40 -12.88 -30.69
CA GLY A 30 17.48 -13.85 -31.27
C GLY A 30 17.42 -13.77 -32.79
N LEU A 31 17.21 -12.57 -33.34
CA LEU A 31 17.08 -12.35 -34.78
C LEU A 31 18.42 -12.40 -35.53
N SER A 32 19.51 -11.94 -34.91
CA SER A 32 20.82 -11.85 -35.59
C SER A 32 21.59 -13.17 -35.61
N TYR A 33 21.44 -14.01 -34.58
CA TYR A 33 22.28 -15.19 -34.40
C TYR A 33 21.48 -16.48 -34.19
N LEU A 34 20.55 -16.48 -33.23
CA LEU A 34 19.86 -17.71 -32.80
C LEU A 34 18.92 -18.25 -33.87
N LEU A 35 18.05 -17.42 -34.42
CA LEU A 35 17.07 -17.86 -35.42
C LEU A 35 17.72 -18.26 -36.74
N PRO A 36 18.72 -17.53 -37.29
CA PRO A 36 19.47 -18.00 -38.44
C PRO A 36 20.19 -19.33 -38.21
N SER A 37 20.82 -19.55 -37.05
CA SER A 37 21.51 -20.82 -36.77
C SER A 37 20.53 -21.99 -36.67
N LEU A 38 19.39 -21.80 -36.01
CA LEU A 38 18.35 -22.82 -35.92
C LEU A 38 17.68 -23.10 -37.27
N ALA A 39 17.62 -22.11 -38.15
CA ALA A 39 17.04 -22.26 -39.48
C ALA A 39 17.89 -23.18 -40.36
N VAL A 40 19.23 -23.08 -40.29
CA VAL A 40 20.17 -23.94 -41.02
C VAL A 40 20.00 -25.41 -40.64
N ASP A 41 19.75 -25.69 -39.36
CA ASP A 41 19.53 -27.05 -38.87
C ASP A 41 18.08 -27.54 -39.05
N SER A 42 17.17 -26.66 -39.47
CA SER A 42 15.75 -26.98 -39.61
C SER A 42 15.38 -27.40 -41.04
N ASN A 43 14.68 -28.52 -41.19
CA ASN A 43 14.07 -28.93 -42.47
C ASN A 43 12.80 -28.11 -42.82
N ASN A 44 12.68 -26.89 -42.31
CA ASN A 44 11.49 -26.05 -42.44
C ASN A 44 11.71 -24.95 -43.49
N PHE A 45 11.06 -25.10 -44.64
CA PHE A 45 11.15 -24.16 -45.78
C PHE A 45 10.92 -22.68 -45.40
N ILE A 46 9.99 -22.40 -44.48
CA ILE A 46 9.67 -21.02 -44.03
C ILE A 46 10.87 -20.39 -43.30
N PHE A 47 11.55 -21.15 -42.45
CA PHE A 47 12.69 -20.64 -41.67
C PHE A 47 13.87 -20.36 -42.59
N GLU A 48 14.15 -21.26 -43.52
CA GLU A 48 15.22 -21.11 -44.51
C GLU A 48 15.02 -19.87 -45.41
N ALA A 49 13.78 -19.59 -45.83
CA ALA A 49 13.45 -18.43 -46.66
C ALA A 49 13.59 -17.07 -45.94
N ILE A 50 13.34 -17.02 -44.62
CA ILE A 50 13.33 -15.77 -43.85
C ILE A 50 14.68 -15.51 -43.17
N ALA A 51 15.40 -16.55 -42.76
CA ALA A 51 16.67 -16.51 -42.04
C ALA A 51 17.70 -15.49 -42.56
N PRO A 52 18.01 -15.40 -43.88
CA PRO A 52 19.03 -14.46 -44.36
C PRO A 52 18.64 -12.99 -44.16
N ASN A 53 17.34 -12.69 -44.04
CA ASN A 53 16.84 -11.34 -43.86
C ASN A 53 16.66 -10.96 -42.37
N LEU A 54 16.71 -11.91 -41.44
CA LEU A 54 16.50 -11.65 -40.01
C LEU A 54 17.54 -10.69 -39.40
N PRO A 55 18.85 -10.83 -39.66
CA PRO A 55 19.85 -9.88 -39.13
C PRO A 55 19.65 -8.46 -39.64
N LEU A 56 19.15 -8.29 -40.87
CA LEU A 56 18.83 -6.98 -41.44
C LEU A 56 17.61 -6.34 -40.75
N MET A 57 16.64 -7.15 -40.33
CA MET A 57 15.43 -6.68 -39.64
C MET A 57 15.63 -6.46 -38.13
N ALA A 58 16.59 -7.15 -37.52
CA ALA A 58 16.92 -7.08 -36.11
C ALA A 58 17.06 -5.65 -35.52
N PRO A 59 17.78 -4.69 -36.14
CA PRO A 59 17.90 -3.33 -35.58
C PRO A 59 16.57 -2.59 -35.51
N TYR A 60 15.65 -2.79 -36.45
CA TYR A 60 14.34 -2.12 -36.44
C TYR A 60 13.48 -2.60 -35.26
N PHE A 61 13.43 -3.92 -35.03
CA PHE A 61 12.74 -4.48 -33.87
C PHE A 61 13.40 -4.06 -32.56
N THR A 62 14.73 -4.05 -32.51
CA THR A 62 15.49 -3.59 -31.34
C THR A 62 15.13 -2.15 -30.99
N PHE A 63 15.12 -1.26 -31.98
CA PHE A 63 14.74 0.14 -31.78
C PHE A 63 13.29 0.27 -31.28
N LEU A 64 12.34 -0.45 -31.90
CA LEU A 64 10.94 -0.45 -31.49
C LEU A 64 10.74 -0.80 -30.01
N PHE A 65 11.42 -1.85 -29.52
CA PHE A 65 11.33 -2.27 -28.12
C PHE A 65 12.19 -1.45 -27.16
N LEU A 66 13.15 -0.67 -27.67
CA LEU A 66 13.95 0.26 -26.87
C LEU A 66 13.23 1.59 -26.62
N LEU A 67 12.35 2.04 -27.54
CA LEU A 67 11.61 3.31 -27.43
C LEU A 67 10.87 3.53 -26.09
N PRO A 68 10.25 2.53 -25.45
CA PRO A 68 9.62 2.70 -24.13
C PRO A 68 10.61 2.99 -22.99
N ALA A 69 11.88 2.57 -23.10
CA ALA A 69 12.86 2.66 -22.03
C ALA A 69 13.11 4.11 -21.52
N PRO A 70 13.41 5.12 -22.39
CA PRO A 70 13.59 6.50 -21.92
C PRO A 70 12.32 7.08 -21.29
N ILE A 71 11.15 6.72 -21.79
CA ILE A 71 9.86 7.18 -21.24
C ILE A 71 9.64 6.60 -19.84
N ALA A 72 9.83 5.28 -19.69
CA ALA A 72 9.74 4.59 -18.41
C ALA A 72 10.76 5.15 -17.40
N PHE A 73 12.00 5.38 -17.84
CA PHE A 73 13.05 5.99 -17.03
C PHE A 73 12.65 7.39 -16.55
N PHE A 74 12.17 8.25 -17.46
CA PHE A 74 11.79 9.61 -17.11
C PHE A 74 10.59 9.66 -16.16
N LYS A 75 9.56 8.83 -16.39
CA LYS A 75 8.43 8.65 -15.46
C LYS A 75 8.91 8.20 -14.08
N GLN A 76 9.77 7.18 -14.01
CA GLN A 76 10.31 6.67 -12.74
C GLN A 76 11.18 7.71 -12.02
N TYR A 77 12.00 8.45 -12.77
CA TYR A 77 12.86 9.51 -12.24
C TYR A 77 12.03 10.67 -11.68
N GLN A 78 11.05 11.16 -12.44
CA GLN A 78 10.14 12.21 -12.00
C GLN A 78 9.37 11.79 -10.74
N ARG A 79 8.87 10.56 -10.69
CA ARG A 79 8.14 10.03 -9.54
C ARG A 79 9.00 10.03 -8.27
N LYS A 80 10.23 9.50 -8.36
CA LYS A 80 11.18 9.49 -7.24
C LYS A 80 11.54 10.91 -6.80
N ARG A 81 11.74 11.82 -7.75
CA ARG A 81 12.05 13.23 -7.46
C ARG A 81 10.87 13.95 -6.76
N SER A 82 9.64 13.73 -7.23
CA SER A 82 8.43 14.28 -6.62
C SER A 82 8.25 13.76 -5.19
N TYR A 83 8.41 12.44 -4.98
CA TYR A 83 8.38 11.83 -3.65
C TYR A 83 9.40 12.46 -2.69
N LEU A 84 10.66 12.62 -3.11
CA LEU A 84 11.71 13.21 -2.29
C LEU A 84 11.41 14.67 -1.91
N LYS A 85 10.87 15.46 -2.84
CA LYS A 85 10.47 16.85 -2.60
C LYS A 85 9.37 16.91 -1.55
N THR A 86 8.30 16.14 -1.72
CA THR A 86 7.17 16.10 -0.78
C THR A 86 7.59 15.56 0.58
N ASN A 87 8.39 14.49 0.62
CA ASN A 87 8.91 13.91 1.86
C ASN A 87 9.75 14.94 2.65
N THR A 88 10.61 15.68 1.96
CA THR A 88 11.39 16.78 2.57
C THR A 88 10.48 17.88 3.12
N GLN A 89 9.45 18.29 2.37
CA GLN A 89 8.50 19.30 2.83
C GLN A 89 7.73 18.85 4.08
N ILE A 90 7.30 17.60 4.14
CA ILE A 90 6.61 17.03 5.31
C ILE A 90 7.52 17.06 6.53
N LYS A 91 8.77 16.61 6.40
CA LYS A 91 9.75 16.61 7.50
C LYS A 91 10.07 18.02 8.04
N ILE A 92 10.04 19.03 7.18
CA ILE A 92 10.28 20.43 7.56
C ILE A 92 9.04 21.04 8.22
N GLN A 93 7.87 20.91 7.58
CA GLN A 93 6.65 21.60 8.00
C GLN A 93 5.92 20.89 9.15
N ARG A 94 6.16 19.59 9.34
CA ARG A 94 5.54 18.72 10.35
C ARG A 94 4.02 18.77 10.40
N ASN A 95 3.39 18.88 9.24
CA ASN A 95 1.95 18.97 9.11
C ASN A 95 1.46 18.30 7.82
N THR A 96 0.13 18.20 7.66
CA THR A 96 -0.52 17.54 6.53
C THR A 96 -0.63 18.43 5.28
N SER A 97 -0.18 19.69 5.33
CA SER A 97 -0.31 20.64 4.23
C SER A 97 0.30 20.13 2.92
N PRO A 98 1.53 19.57 2.88
CA PRO A 98 2.10 19.06 1.64
C PRO A 98 1.26 17.94 1.01
N LEU A 99 0.65 17.07 1.82
CA LEU A 99 -0.22 15.98 1.35
C LEU A 99 -1.53 16.49 0.76
N ASN A 100 -2.07 17.57 1.32
CA ASN A 100 -3.32 18.19 0.87
C ASN A 100 -3.18 18.92 -0.47
N HIS A 101 -1.96 19.32 -0.86
CA HIS A 101 -1.72 19.98 -2.14
C HIS A 101 -1.51 19.02 -3.30
N LEU A 102 -1.26 17.74 -3.03
CA LEU A 102 -1.15 16.72 -4.08
C LEU A 102 -2.51 16.51 -4.78
N THR A 103 -2.46 16.17 -6.06
CA THR A 103 -3.62 15.59 -6.75
C THR A 103 -3.85 14.14 -6.28
N TRP A 104 -5.01 13.57 -6.57
CA TRP A 104 -5.34 12.19 -6.19
C TRP A 104 -4.31 11.18 -6.75
N ILE A 105 -3.92 11.33 -8.02
CA ILE A 105 -2.92 10.48 -8.68
C ILE A 105 -1.53 10.66 -8.05
N GLU A 106 -1.14 11.89 -7.72
CA GLU A 106 0.14 12.16 -7.04
C GLU A 106 0.17 11.61 -5.63
N PHE A 107 -0.97 11.65 -4.91
CA PHE A 107 -1.09 11.08 -3.59
C PHE A 107 -0.91 9.55 -3.62
N GLU A 108 -1.59 8.83 -4.52
CA GLU A 108 -1.38 7.38 -4.70
C GLU A 108 0.04 7.04 -5.10
N SER A 109 0.61 7.81 -6.01
CA SER A 109 1.99 7.69 -6.44
C SER A 109 2.97 7.88 -5.27
N TYR A 110 2.72 8.88 -4.42
CA TYR A 110 3.48 9.16 -3.21
C TYR A 110 3.38 8.03 -2.19
N ILE A 111 2.17 7.52 -1.91
CA ILE A 111 1.97 6.40 -0.99
C ILE A 111 2.68 5.14 -1.50
N GLY A 112 2.61 4.85 -2.80
CA GLY A 112 3.33 3.73 -3.38
C GLY A 112 4.84 3.85 -3.24
N GLU A 113 5.43 5.02 -3.49
CA GLU A 113 6.87 5.24 -3.26
C GLU A 113 7.23 5.18 -1.77
N TYR A 114 6.35 5.65 -0.87
CA TYR A 114 6.54 5.48 0.57
C TYR A 114 6.64 4.00 0.94
N PHE A 115 5.69 3.15 0.54
CA PHE A 115 5.76 1.71 0.83
C PHE A 115 6.96 1.03 0.15
N LYS A 116 7.32 1.44 -1.06
CA LYS A 116 8.52 0.97 -1.74
C LYS A 116 9.79 1.28 -0.93
N SER A 117 9.87 2.47 -0.34
CA SER A 117 10.97 2.85 0.55
C SER A 117 11.02 2.02 1.85
N GLN A 118 9.89 1.43 2.26
CA GLN A 118 9.77 0.52 3.41
C GLN A 118 10.04 -0.96 3.05
N GLY A 119 10.52 -1.22 1.82
CA GLY A 119 10.89 -2.55 1.36
C GLY A 119 9.73 -3.40 0.84
N TYR A 120 8.57 -2.81 0.55
CA TYR A 120 7.48 -3.53 -0.12
C TYR A 120 7.71 -3.57 -1.63
N ALA A 121 7.41 -4.71 -2.26
CA ALA A 121 7.23 -4.77 -3.70
C ALA A 121 5.86 -4.15 -4.02
N VAL A 122 5.87 -3.07 -4.82
CA VAL A 122 4.68 -2.26 -5.10
C VAL A 122 4.25 -2.45 -6.54
N LYS A 123 3.01 -2.88 -6.74
CA LYS A 123 2.33 -2.88 -8.04
C LYS A 123 1.17 -1.89 -7.99
N GLN A 124 1.26 -0.82 -8.76
CA GLN A 124 0.22 0.20 -8.85
C GLN A 124 -0.65 -0.08 -10.07
N SER A 125 -1.96 -0.14 -9.87
CA SER A 125 -2.90 -0.24 -10.99
C SER A 125 -3.17 1.17 -11.51
N PHE A 126 -2.27 1.71 -12.34
CA PHE A 126 -2.51 2.99 -13.02
C PHE A 126 -3.47 2.85 -14.21
N ALA A 127 -3.80 1.62 -14.57
CA ALA A 127 -4.91 1.35 -15.45
C ALA A 127 -6.18 1.77 -14.71
N GLN A 128 -6.93 2.68 -15.34
CA GLN A 128 -8.24 3.19 -14.97
C GLN A 128 -9.32 2.09 -15.00
N LYS A 129 -8.96 0.89 -14.55
CA LYS A 129 -9.76 -0.32 -14.50
C LYS A 129 -10.24 -0.43 -13.07
N SER A 130 -11.55 -0.47 -12.90
CA SER A 130 -12.22 -0.60 -11.62
C SER A 130 -12.00 -2.01 -11.03
N ASP A 131 -10.77 -2.35 -10.68
CA ASP A 131 -10.46 -3.56 -9.91
C ASP A 131 -10.88 -3.31 -8.46
N GLY A 132 -12.20 -3.29 -8.25
CA GLY A 132 -12.83 -3.32 -6.94
C GLY A 132 -12.52 -2.16 -5.99
N GLY A 133 -11.79 -1.12 -6.43
CA GLY A 133 -11.36 -0.01 -5.56
C GLY A 133 -10.00 -0.22 -4.89
N VAL A 134 -9.12 -1.08 -5.41
CA VAL A 134 -7.74 -1.17 -4.90
C VAL A 134 -6.80 -0.34 -5.76
N ASP A 135 -6.09 0.61 -5.14
CA ASP A 135 -5.18 1.50 -5.87
C ASP A 135 -3.75 0.93 -5.90
N ILE A 136 -3.32 0.26 -4.82
CA ILE A 136 -1.96 -0.25 -4.66
C ILE A 136 -1.95 -1.67 -4.10
N TRP A 137 -1.18 -2.54 -4.75
CA TRP A 137 -0.90 -3.90 -4.32
C TRP A 137 0.51 -3.96 -3.75
N LEU A 138 0.62 -4.42 -2.52
CA LEU A 138 1.89 -4.53 -1.80
C LEU A 138 2.19 -6.00 -1.54
N THR A 139 3.42 -6.42 -1.79
CA THR A 139 3.90 -7.75 -1.43
C THR A 139 5.17 -7.62 -0.62
N LYS A 140 5.22 -8.27 0.54
CA LYS A 140 6.42 -8.36 1.39
C LYS A 140 6.36 -9.68 2.14
N ASP A 141 7.48 -10.40 2.20
CA ASP A 141 7.58 -11.69 2.90
C ASP A 141 6.49 -12.69 2.47
N SER A 142 6.16 -12.72 1.16
CA SER A 142 5.08 -13.51 0.55
C SER A 142 3.65 -13.18 1.03
N GLU A 143 3.48 -12.15 1.85
CA GLU A 143 2.17 -11.65 2.24
C GLU A 143 1.68 -10.57 1.25
N LEU A 144 0.45 -10.77 0.75
CA LEU A 144 -0.24 -9.76 -0.03
C LEU A 144 -0.95 -8.77 0.89
N SER A 145 -0.73 -7.48 0.71
CA SER A 145 -1.50 -6.40 1.35
C SER A 145 -2.08 -5.49 0.28
N LEU A 146 -3.30 -5.01 0.50
CA LEU A 146 -3.98 -4.10 -0.41
C LEU A 146 -4.05 -2.70 0.18
N VAL A 147 -3.98 -1.68 -0.66
CA VAL A 147 -4.11 -0.29 -0.23
C VAL A 147 -5.18 0.41 -1.06
N GLN A 148 -6.07 1.12 -0.38
CA GLN A 148 -6.96 2.10 -0.96
C GLN A 148 -6.62 3.47 -0.38
N CYS A 149 -6.33 4.41 -1.26
CA CYS A 149 -6.17 5.82 -1.01
C CYS A 149 -7.49 6.56 -1.21
N LYS A 150 -8.00 7.23 -0.18
CA LYS A 150 -9.10 8.20 -0.30
C LYS A 150 -8.56 9.59 -0.05
N HIS A 151 -8.38 10.36 -1.12
CA HIS A 151 -7.91 11.75 -1.04
C HIS A 151 -9.08 12.70 -0.75
N TRP A 152 -9.55 12.70 0.50
CA TRP A 152 -10.64 13.56 0.97
C TRP A 152 -10.08 14.65 1.87
N LYS A 153 -10.07 15.89 1.36
CA LYS A 153 -9.47 17.05 2.06
C LYS A 153 -10.34 17.59 3.19
N THR A 154 -11.66 17.36 3.16
CA THR A 154 -12.63 18.01 4.07
C THR A 154 -13.69 17.08 4.65
N ARG A 155 -13.73 15.80 4.23
CA ARG A 155 -14.73 14.82 4.68
C ARG A 155 -14.05 13.65 5.39
N LYS A 156 -14.66 13.19 6.48
CA LYS A 156 -14.20 11.99 7.18
C LYS A 156 -14.57 10.74 6.38
N VAL A 157 -13.66 9.77 6.34
CA VAL A 157 -13.92 8.47 5.71
C VAL A 157 -14.92 7.69 6.57
N GLY A 158 -16.06 7.37 5.96
CA GLY A 158 -17.16 6.63 6.58
C GLY A 158 -16.94 5.13 6.58
N VAL A 159 -17.71 4.42 7.42
CA VAL A 159 -17.63 2.95 7.57
C VAL A 159 -17.95 2.19 6.28
N GLN A 160 -18.75 2.77 5.37
CA GLN A 160 -19.17 2.12 4.14
C GLN A 160 -17.97 1.68 3.30
N ILE A 161 -16.99 2.57 3.12
CA ILE A 161 -15.76 2.27 2.39
C ILE A 161 -15.01 1.13 3.05
N LEU A 162 -14.92 1.09 4.38
CA LEU A 162 -14.23 0.03 5.09
C LEU A 162 -14.93 -1.33 4.89
N ARG A 163 -16.26 -1.37 4.85
CA ARG A 163 -17.02 -2.60 4.58
C ARG A 163 -16.77 -3.11 3.17
N GLU A 164 -16.81 -2.21 2.18
CA GLU A 164 -16.51 -2.54 0.78
C GLU A 164 -15.08 -3.09 0.66
N MET A 165 -14.10 -2.38 1.22
CA MET A 165 -12.69 -2.78 1.18
C MET A 165 -12.39 -4.07 1.95
N TYR A 166 -13.12 -4.32 3.04
CA TYR A 166 -13.04 -5.59 3.74
C TYR A 166 -13.48 -6.76 2.85
N GLY A 167 -14.57 -6.60 2.09
CA GLY A 167 -15.02 -7.59 1.12
C GLY A 167 -13.96 -7.86 0.03
N VAL A 168 -13.38 -6.79 -0.52
CA VAL A 168 -12.32 -6.88 -1.54
C VAL A 168 -11.06 -7.57 -1.00
N MET A 169 -10.67 -7.30 0.25
CA MET A 169 -9.54 -7.96 0.90
C MET A 169 -9.75 -9.48 1.01
N ILE A 170 -10.94 -9.90 1.43
CA ILE A 170 -11.28 -11.32 1.56
C ILE A 170 -11.32 -11.99 0.18
N ALA A 171 -11.95 -11.35 -0.81
CA ALA A 171 -12.04 -11.87 -2.18
C ALA A 171 -10.67 -12.11 -2.83
N ASN A 172 -9.67 -11.27 -2.50
CA ASN A 172 -8.31 -11.37 -3.02
C ASN A 172 -7.35 -12.15 -2.09
N ASN A 173 -7.87 -12.79 -1.04
CA ASN A 173 -7.10 -13.52 -0.03
C ASN A 173 -5.90 -12.72 0.52
N ALA A 174 -6.08 -11.41 0.70
CA ALA A 174 -5.03 -10.53 1.20
C ALA A 174 -4.87 -10.67 2.72
N SER A 175 -3.64 -10.56 3.20
CA SER A 175 -3.28 -10.61 4.63
C SER A 175 -3.86 -9.43 5.41
N LYS A 176 -3.90 -8.24 4.80
CA LYS A 176 -4.43 -7.00 5.38
C LYS A 176 -4.84 -6.00 4.30
N MET A 177 -5.72 -5.10 4.69
CA MET A 177 -6.18 -3.99 3.87
C MET A 177 -5.87 -2.67 4.57
N ILE A 178 -5.21 -1.78 3.85
CA ILE A 178 -4.72 -0.51 4.36
C ILE A 178 -5.54 0.60 3.70
N ILE A 179 -6.18 1.43 4.51
CA ILE A 179 -6.93 2.58 4.02
C ILE A 179 -6.17 3.83 4.43
N VAL A 180 -5.71 4.58 3.42
CA VAL A 180 -4.93 5.80 3.62
C VAL A 180 -5.75 7.00 3.21
N THR A 181 -5.80 8.02 4.06
CA THR A 181 -6.46 9.29 3.74
C THR A 181 -5.63 10.48 4.21
N SER A 182 -5.75 11.60 3.51
CA SER A 182 -5.17 12.89 3.95
C SER A 182 -6.02 13.58 5.03
N GLY A 183 -7.29 13.19 5.17
CA GLY A 183 -8.22 13.66 6.20
C GLY A 183 -8.25 12.73 7.42
N ASP A 184 -9.44 12.52 7.98
CA ASP A 184 -9.69 11.68 9.16
C ASP A 184 -10.73 10.58 8.91
N PHE A 185 -10.82 9.62 9.83
CA PHE A 185 -11.87 8.60 9.86
C PHE A 185 -13.00 8.98 10.81
N THR A 186 -14.20 8.49 10.51
CA THR A 186 -15.33 8.55 11.45
C THR A 186 -15.11 7.58 12.63
N SER A 187 -15.66 7.87 13.81
CA SER A 187 -15.54 6.98 14.98
C SER A 187 -16.14 5.59 14.75
N GLU A 188 -17.18 5.51 13.91
CA GLU A 188 -17.77 4.24 13.47
C GLU A 188 -16.77 3.44 12.62
N ALA A 189 -16.09 4.08 11.67
CA ALA A 189 -15.07 3.44 10.85
C ALA A 189 -13.91 2.91 11.70
N VAL A 190 -13.43 3.71 12.67
CA VAL A 190 -12.38 3.27 13.61
C VAL A 190 -12.85 2.06 14.40
N THR A 191 -14.03 2.11 15.02
CA THR A 191 -14.60 0.98 15.77
C THR A 191 -14.73 -0.28 14.91
N PHE A 192 -15.19 -0.14 13.66
CA PHE A 192 -15.32 -1.26 12.73
C PHE A 192 -13.98 -1.93 12.37
N SER A 193 -12.86 -1.21 12.47
CA SER A 193 -11.53 -1.74 12.16
C SER A 193 -10.86 -2.53 13.28
N LEU A 194 -11.26 -2.32 14.54
CA LEU A 194 -10.52 -2.82 15.72
C LEU A 194 -10.39 -4.35 15.79
N ASP A 195 -11.39 -5.07 15.30
CA ASP A 195 -11.47 -6.53 15.30
C ASP A 195 -11.16 -7.15 13.92
N LYS A 196 -10.65 -6.35 12.99
CA LYS A 196 -10.43 -6.75 11.59
C LYS A 196 -9.00 -6.49 11.15
N ARG A 197 -8.62 -7.13 10.05
CA ARG A 197 -7.33 -6.93 9.37
C ARG A 197 -7.31 -5.64 8.53
N LEU A 198 -7.93 -4.59 9.07
CA LEU A 198 -8.05 -3.27 8.45
C LEU A 198 -7.12 -2.30 9.17
N TRP A 199 -6.18 -1.73 8.44
CA TRP A 199 -5.31 -0.69 8.95
C TRP A 199 -5.74 0.67 8.39
N LEU A 200 -6.21 1.54 9.28
CA LEU A 200 -6.50 2.93 8.98
C LEU A 200 -5.27 3.82 9.20
N VAL A 201 -4.91 4.64 8.21
CA VAL A 201 -3.85 5.65 8.27
C VAL A 201 -4.44 7.00 7.89
N ASN A 202 -4.57 7.91 8.85
CA ASN A 202 -5.05 9.27 8.59
C ASN A 202 -3.89 10.21 8.25
N GLY A 203 -4.22 11.46 7.93
CA GLY A 203 -3.21 12.42 7.48
C GLY A 203 -2.12 12.68 8.53
N SER A 204 -2.50 12.85 9.80
CA SER A 204 -1.56 13.10 10.89
C SER A 204 -0.71 11.86 11.20
N GLU A 205 -1.29 10.66 11.25
CA GLU A 205 -0.56 9.40 11.43
C GLU A 205 0.44 9.20 10.29
N LEU A 206 0.07 9.49 9.03
CA LEU A 206 0.98 9.41 7.89
C LEU A 206 2.19 10.34 8.06
N VAL A 207 1.97 11.59 8.46
CA VAL A 207 3.04 12.56 8.71
C VAL A 207 3.99 12.04 9.81
N HIS A 208 3.46 11.55 10.93
CA HIS A 208 4.26 10.96 12.00
C HIS A 208 5.07 9.73 11.53
N MET A 209 4.46 8.86 10.73
CA MET A 209 5.15 7.69 10.16
C MET A 209 6.30 8.09 9.23
N ILE A 210 6.18 9.22 8.54
CA ILE A 210 7.23 9.77 7.66
C ILE A 210 8.35 10.44 8.47
N GLU A 211 7.99 11.19 9.51
CA GLU A 211 8.94 11.90 10.38
C GLU A 211 9.83 10.95 11.17
N ASP A 212 9.23 9.98 11.86
CA ASP A 212 9.95 9.11 12.77
C ASP A 212 10.81 8.05 12.03
N GLY A 213 10.71 7.99 10.70
CA GLY A 213 11.27 6.90 9.90
C GLY A 213 10.75 5.52 10.33
N ARG A 214 9.65 5.48 11.11
CA ARG A 214 9.10 4.25 11.66
C ARG A 214 8.64 3.38 10.52
N SER A 215 9.14 2.15 10.52
CA SER A 215 8.71 1.18 9.54
C SER A 215 7.24 0.82 9.75
N PHE A 216 6.52 0.61 8.65
CA PHE A 216 5.12 0.14 8.63
C PHE A 216 4.92 -1.20 9.35
N GLN A 217 5.94 -1.77 10.00
CA GLN A 217 5.82 -3.01 10.77
C GLN A 217 5.43 -2.77 12.24
N ASN A 218 5.43 -1.53 12.74
CA ASN A 218 5.22 -1.24 14.16
C ASN A 218 3.77 -0.96 14.60
N LYS A 219 2.77 -1.11 13.73
CA LYS A 219 1.39 -1.23 14.21
C LYS A 219 1.14 -2.71 14.45
N PRO A 220 0.73 -3.15 15.66
CA PRO A 220 0.50 -4.55 15.94
C PRO A 220 -0.50 -5.07 14.93
N SER A 221 0.00 -5.89 14.00
CA SER A 221 -0.83 -6.69 13.13
C SER A 221 -1.51 -7.67 14.06
N ILE A 222 -2.82 -7.49 14.25
CA ILE A 222 -3.65 -8.55 14.82
C ILE A 222 -3.64 -9.64 13.75
N SER A 223 -2.66 -10.53 13.83
CA SER A 223 -2.67 -11.80 13.12
C SER A 223 -3.92 -12.54 13.59
N PRO A 224 -4.72 -13.12 12.67
CA PRO A 224 -5.88 -13.90 13.05
C PRO A 224 -5.42 -15.29 13.49
N GLN A 225 -4.48 -15.39 14.43
CA GLN A 225 -4.12 -16.67 15.04
C GLN A 225 -3.82 -16.50 16.53
N THR A 226 -4.61 -17.25 17.30
CA THR A 226 -4.46 -17.59 18.71
C THR A 226 -5.09 -16.61 19.70
N HIS A 227 -6.40 -16.81 19.94
CA HIS A 227 -6.91 -16.75 21.31
C HIS A 227 -6.00 -17.59 22.21
N ARG A 228 -5.20 -16.96 23.06
CA ARG A 228 -4.96 -17.33 24.47
C ARG A 228 -3.94 -16.37 25.12
N ALA A 229 -4.38 -15.80 26.24
CA ALA A 229 -3.63 -15.19 27.34
C ALA A 229 -2.93 -13.84 27.06
N GLY A 230 -3.38 -12.78 27.78
CA GLY A 230 -2.51 -11.62 28.04
C GLY A 230 -3.10 -10.21 28.04
N VAL A 231 -4.42 -9.99 28.15
CA VAL A 231 -4.96 -8.71 28.65
C VAL A 231 -6.10 -9.03 29.62
N GLU A 232 -5.74 -9.25 30.88
CA GLU A 232 -6.71 -9.38 31.96
C GLU A 232 -7.52 -8.10 32.12
N SER A 233 -8.76 -8.17 31.63
CA SER A 233 -9.97 -7.65 32.27
C SER A 233 -9.82 -6.42 33.17
N MET A 234 -9.97 -5.23 32.58
CA MET A 234 -10.44 -4.03 33.29
C MET A 234 -11.96 -4.10 33.54
N ILE A 235 -12.43 -5.25 34.01
CA ILE A 235 -13.84 -5.61 34.22
C ILE A 235 -14.05 -5.88 35.72
N CYS A 236 -15.04 -5.23 36.30
CA CYS A 236 -15.39 -5.38 37.72
C CYS A 236 -15.89 -6.81 38.00
N PRO A 237 -15.28 -7.57 38.92
CA PRO A 237 -15.72 -8.93 39.23
C PRO A 237 -17.10 -8.98 39.90
N SER A 238 -17.56 -7.87 40.49
CA SER A 238 -18.85 -7.81 41.18
C SER A 238 -20.05 -7.55 40.27
N CYS A 239 -19.89 -6.85 39.15
CA CYS A 239 -21.01 -6.49 38.27
C CYS A 239 -20.68 -6.47 36.78
N GLN A 240 -19.49 -6.94 36.40
CA GLN A 240 -18.99 -7.02 35.03
C GLN A 240 -18.93 -5.70 34.26
N SER A 241 -19.12 -4.57 34.94
CA SER A 241 -18.96 -3.23 34.37
C SER A 241 -17.48 -2.80 34.36
N LYS A 242 -17.13 -1.82 33.54
CA LYS A 242 -15.73 -1.36 33.39
C LYS A 242 -15.17 -0.78 34.70
N LEU A 243 -13.92 -1.08 35.02
CA LEU A 243 -13.16 -0.40 36.08
C LEU A 243 -12.57 0.91 35.56
N VAL A 244 -12.68 1.99 36.35
CA VAL A 244 -12.15 3.32 36.02
C VAL A 244 -11.25 3.81 37.15
N MET A 245 -10.12 4.44 36.79
CA MET A 245 -9.19 5.00 37.77
C MET A 245 -9.79 6.25 38.41
N ARG A 246 -9.72 6.35 39.74
CA ARG A 246 -10.18 7.47 40.56
C ARG A 246 -9.13 7.81 41.59
N VAL A 247 -9.13 9.05 42.07
CA VAL A 247 -8.22 9.51 43.13
C VAL A 247 -9.01 9.67 44.42
N ALA A 248 -8.50 9.11 45.51
CA ALA A 248 -9.13 9.23 46.82
C ALA A 248 -9.05 10.69 47.30
N LYS A 249 -10.19 11.30 47.61
CA LYS A 249 -10.27 12.71 48.04
C LYS A 249 -10.21 12.90 49.56
N ARG A 250 -10.39 11.83 50.35
CA ARG A 250 -10.46 11.85 51.82
C ARG A 250 -9.93 10.54 52.41
N GLY A 251 -9.38 10.59 53.62
CA GLY A 251 -8.87 9.43 54.37
C GLY A 251 -7.35 9.21 54.26
N ALA A 252 -6.86 8.13 54.86
CA ALA A 252 -5.42 7.83 54.97
C ALA A 252 -4.70 7.64 53.61
N LYS A 253 -5.44 7.31 52.54
CA LYS A 253 -4.93 7.20 51.16
C LYS A 253 -5.28 8.42 50.28
N SER A 254 -5.59 9.58 50.88
CA SER A 254 -5.94 10.79 50.11
C SER A 254 -4.82 11.16 49.13
N GLY A 255 -5.17 11.34 47.85
CA GLY A 255 -4.23 11.60 46.76
C GLY A 255 -3.76 10.36 45.99
N MET A 256 -3.98 9.14 46.51
CA MET A 256 -3.65 7.91 45.79
C MET A 256 -4.72 7.56 44.75
N SER A 257 -4.28 7.03 43.60
CA SER A 257 -5.16 6.46 42.59
C SER A 257 -5.57 5.04 42.97
N PHE A 258 -6.81 4.68 42.64
CA PHE A 258 -7.37 3.33 42.75
C PHE A 258 -8.35 3.10 41.60
N TYR A 259 -8.61 1.85 41.24
CA TYR A 259 -9.67 1.51 40.30
C TYR A 259 -11.00 1.37 41.04
N GLY A 260 -12.02 2.08 40.59
CA GLY A 260 -13.41 1.96 41.06
C GLY A 260 -14.34 1.54 39.93
N CYS A 261 -15.40 0.82 40.26
CA CYS A 261 -16.42 0.45 39.28
C CYS A 261 -17.11 1.69 38.66
N SER A 262 -17.32 1.69 37.33
CA SER A 262 -18.01 2.77 36.61
C SER A 262 -19.45 3.00 37.11
N THR A 263 -20.13 1.93 37.52
CA THR A 263 -21.53 1.92 37.98
C THR A 263 -21.74 2.38 39.44
N TYR A 264 -20.73 2.97 40.08
CA TYR A 264 -20.89 3.60 41.40
C TYR A 264 -21.99 4.70 41.36
N PRO A 265 -22.94 4.75 42.31
CA PRO A 265 -22.94 4.11 43.64
C PRO A 265 -23.58 2.73 43.71
N LYS A 266 -24.11 2.17 42.61
CA LYS A 266 -24.81 0.87 42.59
C LYS A 266 -23.87 -0.32 42.80
N CYS A 267 -22.62 -0.22 42.34
CA CYS A 267 -21.54 -1.16 42.66
C CYS A 267 -20.39 -0.41 43.32
N ARG A 268 -19.94 -0.86 44.49
CA ARG A 268 -18.91 -0.20 45.32
C ARG A 268 -17.55 -0.91 45.27
N TYR A 269 -17.35 -1.82 44.32
CA TYR A 269 -16.07 -2.51 44.18
C TYR A 269 -14.94 -1.53 43.83
N THR A 270 -13.82 -1.67 44.54
CA THR A 270 -12.58 -0.93 44.33
C THR A 270 -11.38 -1.87 44.45
N CYS A 271 -10.33 -1.65 43.67
CA CYS A 271 -9.03 -2.29 43.85
C CYS A 271 -7.93 -1.25 43.75
N ASP A 272 -6.85 -1.44 44.51
CA ASP A 272 -5.67 -0.55 44.43
C ASP A 272 -5.00 -0.70 43.04
N CYS A 273 -4.29 0.35 42.61
CA CYS A 273 -3.53 0.35 41.35
C CYS A 273 -2.27 -0.52 41.45
#